data_AF-A0A0M0TBJ6-F1
#
_entry.id   AF-A0A0M0TBJ6-F1
#
_cell.length_a   1.000
_cell.length_b   1.000
_cell.length_c   1.000
_cell.angle_alpha   90.00
_cell.angle_beta   90.00
_cell.angle_gamma   90.00
#
_symmetry.space_group_name_H-M   'P 1'
#
loop_
_entity.id
_entity.type
_entity.pdbx_description
1 polymer ?
#
loop_
_entity_poly.entity_id
_entity_poly.type
_entity_poly.pdbx_seq_one_letter_code
_entity_poly.pdbx_strand_id
1 'polypeptide(L)'
;MAVSRLPNGKWQCQCFPDGRNGRRVRRQFTTKGEAMAFERQLMQKQTLNIDISNAIKLSELVNRWYELHGKTLKDGEARKANFATELW
;
A
#
# COMPACT_ATOMS: atom_id res chain seq x y z
N MET A 1 17.57 -5.79 16.75
CA MET A 1 17.94 -6.85 15.78
C MET A 1 16.75 -7.78 15.62
N ALA A 2 16.19 -7.92 14.41
CA ALA A 2 15.06 -8.82 14.18
C ALA A 2 15.49 -10.28 14.01
N VAL A 3 16.71 -10.55 13.54
CA VAL A 3 17.22 -11.91 13.29
C VAL A 3 18.18 -12.36 14.39
N SER A 4 17.89 -13.51 15.01
CA SER A 4 18.70 -14.14 16.07
C SER A 4 18.88 -15.63 15.86
N ARG A 5 20.03 -16.20 16.22
CA ARG A 5 20.29 -17.64 16.18
C ARG A 5 19.77 -18.31 17.46
N LEU A 6 19.10 -19.45 17.33
CA LEU A 6 18.60 -20.24 18.47
C LEU A 6 19.64 -21.28 18.92
N PRO A 7 19.52 -21.79 20.17
CA PRO A 7 20.38 -22.87 20.67
C PRO A 7 20.27 -24.16 19.84
N ASN A 8 19.15 -24.34 19.13
CA ASN A 8 18.90 -25.48 18.24
C ASN A 8 19.58 -25.35 16.85
N GLY A 9 20.41 -24.32 16.64
CA GLY A 9 21.11 -24.06 15.38
C GLY A 9 20.27 -23.38 14.29
N LYS A 10 18.95 -23.22 14.50
CA LYS A 10 18.06 -22.54 13.55
C LYS A 10 18.12 -21.02 13.71
N TRP A 11 17.79 -20.32 12.64
CA TRP A 11 17.66 -18.87 12.64
C TRP A 11 16.21 -18.49 12.93
N GLN A 12 15.99 -17.44 13.71
CA GLN A 12 14.67 -16.89 13.94
C GLN A 12 14.63 -15.44 13.54
N CYS A 13 13.65 -15.08 12.72
CA CYS A 13 13.28 -13.69 12.49
C CYS A 13 12.09 -13.34 13.38
N GLN A 14 12.27 -12.34 14.23
CA GLN A 14 11.27 -11.72 15.06
C GLN A 14 11.16 -10.26 14.65
N CYS A 15 10.11 -9.95 13.91
CA CYS A 15 9.90 -8.62 13.37
C CYS A 15 8.58 -8.03 13.84
N PHE A 16 8.56 -6.71 14.03
CA PHE A 16 7.38 -5.93 14.33
C PHE A 16 7.11 -5.02 13.14
N PRO A 17 6.43 -5.51 12.09
CA PRO A 17 6.09 -4.68 10.94
C PRO A 17 5.35 -3.42 11.41
N ASP A 18 4.23 -3.53 12.14
CA ASP A 18 3.43 -2.35 12.53
C ASP A 18 3.97 -1.56 13.75
N GLY A 19 5.27 -1.63 14.02
CA GLY A 19 5.92 -0.94 15.14
C GLY A 19 5.68 -1.61 16.51
N ARG A 20 5.99 -0.88 17.59
CA ARG A 20 6.09 -1.44 18.96
C ARG A 20 4.79 -2.06 19.49
N ASN A 21 3.63 -1.54 19.08
CA ASN A 21 2.31 -2.06 19.42
C ASN A 21 1.69 -2.91 18.30
N GLY A 22 2.49 -3.23 17.27
CA GLY A 22 2.07 -3.96 16.09
C GLY A 22 2.04 -5.47 16.25
N ARG A 23 1.51 -6.17 15.24
CA ARG A 23 1.47 -7.63 15.22
C ARG A 23 2.88 -8.20 15.18
N ARG A 24 3.24 -9.03 16.16
CA ARG A 24 4.53 -9.73 16.19
C ARG A 24 4.54 -10.89 15.19
N VAL A 25 5.43 -10.83 14.20
CA VAL A 25 5.68 -11.94 13.27
C VAL A 25 6.94 -12.66 13.69
N ARG A 26 6.80 -13.94 14.09
CA ARG A 26 7.91 -14.82 14.48
C ARG A 26 7.96 -16.02 13.56
N ARG A 27 9.08 -16.22 12.87
CA ARG A 27 9.29 -17.37 11.99
C ARG A 27 10.71 -17.92 12.13
N GLN A 28 10.85 -19.24 12.02
CA GLN A 28 12.14 -19.94 12.07
C GLN A 28 12.57 -20.32 10.66
N PHE A 29 13.88 -20.25 10.41
CA PHE A 29 14.54 -20.51 9.15
C PHE A 29 15.77 -21.38 9.38
N THR A 30 16.22 -22.08 8.34
CA THR A 30 17.43 -22.91 8.39
C THR A 30 18.68 -22.07 8.19
N THR A 31 18.61 -21.01 7.38
CA THR A 31 19.74 -20.15 7.04
C THR A 31 19.55 -18.71 7.51
N LYS A 32 20.68 -18.01 7.73
CA LYS A 32 20.69 -16.58 8.06
C LYS A 32 20.14 -15.73 6.90
N GLY A 33 20.46 -16.14 5.67
CA GLY A 33 20.08 -15.45 4.44
C GLY A 33 18.56 -15.38 4.27
N GLU A 34 17.87 -16.51 4.45
CA GLU A 34 16.40 -16.57 4.42
C GLU A 34 15.77 -15.68 5.49
N ALA A 35 16.30 -15.71 6.72
CA ALA A 35 15.79 -14.88 7.80
C ALA A 35 15.93 -13.36 7.49
N MET A 36 17.07 -12.95 6.92
CA MET A 36 17.30 -11.55 6.51
C MET A 36 16.50 -11.14 5.27
N ALA A 37 16.23 -12.07 4.34
CA ALA A 37 15.36 -11.81 3.20
C ALA A 37 13.90 -11.61 3.65
N PHE A 38 13.44 -12.44 4.59
CA PHE A 38 12.09 -12.35 5.15
C PHE A 38 11.86 -11.04 5.92
N GLU A 39 12.85 -10.58 6.69
CA GLU A 39 12.81 -9.27 7.35
C GLU A 39 12.61 -8.13 6.32
N ARG A 40 13.43 -8.11 5.27
CA ARG A 40 13.36 -7.10 4.21
C ARG A 40 12.02 -7.11 3.48
N GLN A 41 11.50 -8.29 3.15
CA GLN A 41 10.20 -8.43 2.49
C GLN A 41 9.04 -7.91 3.37
N LEU A 42 9.06 -8.23 4.67
CA LEU A 42 8.03 -7.76 5.61
C LEU A 42 8.05 -6.23 5.74
N MET A 43 9.24 -5.64 5.86
CA MET A 43 9.41 -4.19 5.96
C MET A 43 8.99 -3.46 4.69
N GLN A 44 9.32 -4.00 3.50
CA GLN A 44 8.88 -3.44 2.22
C GLN A 44 7.36 -3.48 2.05
N LYS A 45 6.69 -4.58 2.44
CA LYS A 45 5.22 -4.67 2.35
C LYS A 45 4.50 -3.58 3.14
N GLN A 46 5.06 -3.13 4.26
CA GLN A 46 4.47 -2.06 5.05
C GLN A 46 4.54 -0.69 4.35
N THR A 47 5.62 -0.42 3.61
CA THR A 47 5.75 0.85 2.85
C THR A 47 4.71 0.98 1.73
N LEU A 48 4.10 -0.13 1.32
CA LEU A 48 3.03 -0.17 0.33
C LEU A 48 1.62 -0.12 0.94
N ASN A 49 1.48 0.26 2.21
CA ASN A 49 0.20 0.76 2.73
C ASN A 49 -0.09 2.11 2.07
N ILE A 50 -0.43 2.07 0.79
CA ILE A 50 -1.12 3.13 0.10
C ILE A 50 -2.43 3.27 0.88
N ASP A 51 -2.62 4.43 1.49
CA ASP A 51 -3.82 4.73 2.25
C ASP A 51 -4.99 4.88 1.26
N ILE A 52 -5.58 3.74 0.87
CA ILE A 52 -6.72 3.67 -0.07
C ILE A 52 -7.96 4.36 0.54
N SER A 53 -7.91 4.73 1.82
CA SER A 53 -8.91 5.57 2.50
C SER A 53 -9.18 6.88 1.74
N ASN A 54 -8.16 7.44 1.08
CA ASN A 54 -8.28 8.64 0.25
C ASN A 54 -8.40 8.35 -1.26
N ALA A 55 -8.62 7.10 -1.65
CA ALA A 55 -8.83 6.73 -3.04
C ALA A 55 -10.22 7.21 -3.50
N ILE A 56 -10.25 8.43 -4.02
CA ILE A 56 -11.42 8.99 -4.70
C ILE A 56 -11.58 8.27 -6.04
N LYS A 57 -12.80 7.87 -6.39
CA LYS A 57 -13.07 7.27 -7.71
C LYS A 57 -12.76 8.30 -8.80
N LEU A 58 -12.18 7.87 -9.92
CA LEU A 58 -11.90 8.78 -11.05
C LEU A 58 -13.15 9.54 -11.51
N SER A 59 -14.32 8.89 -11.49
CA SER A 59 -15.61 9.52 -11.78
C SER A 59 -15.97 10.65 -10.82
N GLU A 60 -15.65 10.51 -9.53
CA GLU A 60 -15.90 11.52 -8.50
C GLU A 60 -14.95 12.72 -8.66
N LEU A 61 -13.71 12.48 -9.08
CA LEU A 61 -12.75 13.53 -9.42
C LEU A 61 -13.22 14.35 -10.64
N VAL A 62 -13.73 13.69 -11.68
CA VAL A 62 -14.29 14.33 -12.87
C VAL A 62 -15.54 15.15 -12.52
N ASN A 63 -16.41 14.63 -11.65
CA ASN A 63 -17.58 15.37 -11.16
C ASN A 63 -17.17 16.63 -10.38
N ARG A 64 -16.21 16.53 -9.47
CA ARG A 64 -15.72 17.67 -8.69
C ARG A 64 -15.06 18.73 -9.56
N TRP A 65 -14.30 18.32 -10.58
CA TRP A 65 -13.75 19.24 -11.58
C TRP A 65 -14.86 19.98 -12.35
N TYR A 66 -15.93 19.26 -12.73
CA TYR A 66 -17.07 19.86 -13.41
C TYR A 66 -17.79 20.91 -12.54
N GLU A 67 -18.04 20.61 -11.27
CA GLU A 67 -18.72 21.52 -10.34
C GLU A 67 -17.95 22.80 -10.03
N LEU A 68 -16.62 22.70 -9.96
CA LEU A 68 -15.74 23.84 -9.65
C LEU A 68 -15.41 24.68 -10.89
N HIS A 69 -15.09 24.01 -12.01
CA HIS A 69 -14.56 24.68 -13.20
C HIS A 69 -15.37 24.37 -14.46
N GLY A 70 -15.78 23.11 -14.67
CA GLY A 70 -16.46 22.69 -15.90
C GLY A 70 -17.78 23.43 -16.18
N LYS A 71 -18.55 23.80 -15.15
CA LYS A 71 -19.82 24.55 -15.29
C LYS A 71 -19.66 25.95 -15.89
N THR A 72 -18.45 26.51 -15.84
CA THR A 72 -18.17 27.86 -16.37
C THR A 72 -17.75 27.83 -17.84
N LEU A 73 -17.44 26.64 -18.38
CA LEU A 73 -17.14 26.45 -19.80
C LEU A 73 -18.42 26.16 -20.59
N LYS A 74 -18.55 26.79 -21.77
CA LYS A 74 -19.64 26.51 -22.72
C LYS A 74 -19.72 25.04 -23.15
N ASP A 75 -18.57 24.35 -23.17
CA ASP A 75 -18.45 22.93 -23.57
C ASP A 75 -18.21 21.99 -22.37
N GLY A 76 -18.54 22.43 -21.15
CA GLY A 76 -18.30 21.66 -19.93
C GLY A 76 -19.00 20.29 -19.93
N GLU A 77 -20.25 20.24 -20.42
CA GLU A 77 -21.04 19.00 -20.49
C GLU A 77 -20.48 18.01 -21.50
N ALA A 78 -20.02 18.49 -22.66
CA ALA A 78 -19.42 17.65 -23.70
C ALA A 78 -18.11 17.01 -23.21
N ARG A 79 -17.28 17.74 -22.46
CA ARG A 79 -16.05 17.18 -21.87
C ARG A 79 -16.34 16.19 -20.75
N LYS A 80 -17.33 16.46 -19.90
CA LYS A 80 -17.77 15.52 -18.86
C LYS A 80 -18.27 14.20 -19.47
N ALA A 81 -18.99 14.27 -20.59
CA ALA A 81 -19.47 13.10 -21.32
C ALA A 81 -18.31 12.26 -21.89
N ASN A 82 -17.29 12.89 -22.51
CA ASN A 82 -16.12 12.17 -23.02
C ASN A 82 -15.39 11.39 -21.92
N PHE A 83 -15.17 12.00 -20.75
CA PHE A 83 -14.56 11.32 -19.60
C PHE A 83 -15.41 10.17 -19.05
N ALA A 84 -16.73 10.18 -19.26
CA ALA A 84 -17.63 9.11 -18.84
C ALA A 84 -17.66 7.93 -19.84
N THR A 85 -17.50 8.19 -21.14
CA THR A 85 -17.46 7.14 -22.17
C THR A 85 -16.17 6.33 -22.20
N GLU A 86 -15.04 6.85 -21.72
CA GLU A 86 -13.75 6.13 -21.67
C GLU A 86 -13.62 5.19 -20.46
N LEU A 87 -14.59 5.16 -19.55
CA LEU A 87 -14.55 4.38 -18.30
C LEU A 87 -15.39 3.08 -18.34
N TRP A 88 -15.84 2.65 -19.53
CA TRP A 88 -16.57 1.39 -19.76
C TRP A 88 -15.85 0.47 -20.75
#